data_AF-A0A5S3TT65-F1
#
_entry.id   AF-A0A5S3TT65-F1
#
_cell.length_a   1.000
_cell.length_b   1.000
_cell.length_c   1.000
_cell.angle_alpha   90.00
_cell.angle_beta   90.00
_cell.angle_gamma   90.00
#
_symmetry.space_group_name_H-M   'P 1'
#
loop_
_entity.id
_entity.type
_entity.pdbx_description
1 polymer ?
#
loop_
_entity_poly.entity_id
_entity_poly.type
_entity_poly.pdbx_seq_one_letter_code
_entity_poly.pdbx_strand_id
1 'polypeptide(L)'
;MTVYVDMDDVLCDYSTKICEKKAKSSATPYPQSEPGFFRSLEPIEGALIAIGQLRSRKDIDLYILTAPSTKNPLSYTEKRLWIEDKFGYEMTSNLIICSNKGLLKGDVLIDDHSNGRGQEHFEGKLIHFGQSDYPNWEAVLEYFTAQF
;
A
#
# COMPACT_ATOMS: atom_id res chain seq x y z
N MET A 1 -9.40 -0.34 16.32
CA MET A 1 -9.85 -0.74 14.96
C MET A 1 -8.59 -1.06 14.17
N THR A 2 -8.45 -2.28 13.69
CA THR A 2 -7.31 -2.71 12.88
C THR A 2 -7.50 -2.27 11.43
N VAL A 3 -6.62 -1.40 10.95
CA VAL A 3 -6.64 -0.85 9.59
C VAL A 3 -5.40 -1.29 8.85
N TYR A 4 -5.60 -1.96 7.72
CA TYR A 4 -4.54 -2.35 6.79
C TYR A 4 -4.49 -1.38 5.61
N VAL A 5 -3.28 -1.02 5.18
CA VAL A 5 -3.05 -0.15 4.02
C VAL A 5 -2.10 -0.84 3.05
N ASP A 6 -2.51 -0.98 1.78
CA ASP A 6 -1.61 -1.46 0.74
C ASP A 6 -0.50 -0.45 0.41
N MET A 7 0.57 -0.90 -0.25
CA MET A 7 1.63 -0.02 -0.72
C MET A 7 1.45 0.43 -2.16
N ASP A 8 1.38 -0.52 -3.10
CA ASP A 8 1.57 -0.20 -4.52
C ASP A 8 0.27 0.46 -5.02
N ASP A 9 0.38 1.66 -5.62
CA ASP A 9 -0.74 2.50 -6.07
C ASP A 9 -1.72 2.97 -4.97
N VAL A 10 -1.34 2.81 -3.69
CA VAL A 10 -2.05 3.36 -2.52
C VAL A 10 -1.14 4.30 -1.72
N LEU A 11 0.05 3.82 -1.34
CA LEU A 11 1.08 4.63 -0.67
C LEU A 11 2.16 5.12 -1.62
N CYS A 12 2.50 4.34 -2.63
CA CYS A 12 3.57 4.65 -3.57
C CYS A 12 3.16 4.36 -5.03
N ASP A 13 3.56 5.25 -5.94
CA ASP A 13 3.14 5.21 -7.35
C ASP A 13 3.91 4.14 -8.13
N TYR A 14 3.34 2.95 -8.16
CA TYR A 14 3.89 1.78 -8.83
C TYR A 14 3.58 1.82 -10.33
N SER A 15 2.34 2.11 -10.69
CA SER A 15 1.83 2.07 -12.06
C SER A 15 2.51 3.09 -12.97
N THR A 16 2.69 4.34 -12.52
CA THR A 16 3.42 5.35 -13.32
C THR A 16 4.86 4.91 -13.53
N LYS A 17 5.52 4.39 -12.49
CA LYS A 17 6.91 3.92 -12.58
C LYS A 17 7.07 2.77 -13.59
N ILE A 18 6.12 1.82 -13.61
CA ILE A 18 6.09 0.75 -14.60
C ILE A 18 5.95 1.32 -16.02
N CYS A 19 5.01 2.23 -16.22
CA CYS A 19 4.75 2.86 -17.52
C CYS A 19 5.99 3.61 -18.03
N GLU A 20 6.64 4.42 -17.19
CA GLU A 20 7.87 5.13 -17.52
C GLU A 20 9.01 4.19 -17.92
N LYS A 21 9.22 3.13 -17.15
CA LYS A 21 10.30 2.16 -17.42
C LYS A 21 10.07 1.44 -18.76
N LYS A 22 8.84 0.99 -19.01
CA LYS A 22 8.46 0.37 -20.29
C LYS A 22 8.60 1.32 -21.47
N ALA A 23 8.30 2.61 -21.30
CA ALA A 23 8.47 3.61 -22.33
C ALA A 23 9.95 3.89 -22.66
N LYS A 24 10.83 3.82 -21.64
CA LYS A 24 12.29 4.02 -21.80
C LYS A 24 13.02 2.81 -22.36
N SER A 25 12.57 1.59 -22.04
CA SER A 25 13.18 0.35 -22.53
C SER A 25 12.16 -0.79 -22.58
N SER A 26 12.01 -1.39 -23.76
CA SER A 26 11.19 -2.60 -23.94
C SER A 26 11.95 -3.90 -23.67
N ALA A 27 13.25 -3.83 -23.34
CA ALA A 27 14.09 -5.02 -23.15
C ALA A 27 13.80 -5.78 -21.84
N THR A 28 13.23 -5.11 -20.83
CA THR A 28 12.90 -5.73 -19.54
C THR A 28 11.39 -5.98 -19.45
N PRO A 29 10.89 -7.22 -19.67
CA PRO A 29 9.45 -7.51 -19.60
C PRO A 29 8.86 -7.30 -18.20
N TYR A 30 9.71 -7.29 -17.17
CA TYR A 30 9.34 -7.06 -15.76
C TYR A 30 10.20 -5.94 -15.16
N PRO A 31 9.89 -4.66 -15.42
CA PRO A 31 10.69 -3.54 -14.89
C PRO A 31 10.85 -3.57 -13.36
N GLN A 32 9.84 -4.08 -12.65
CA GLN A 32 9.88 -4.25 -11.20
C GLN A 32 10.87 -5.30 -10.70
N SER A 33 11.54 -6.04 -11.59
CA SER A 33 12.63 -6.95 -11.24
C SER A 33 13.98 -6.26 -11.08
N GLU A 34 14.09 -5.00 -11.50
CA GLU A 34 15.32 -4.23 -11.36
C GLU A 34 15.59 -3.91 -9.87
N PRO A 35 16.83 -4.10 -9.39
CA PRO A 35 17.22 -3.66 -8.05
C PRO A 35 16.95 -2.16 -7.86
N GLY A 36 16.42 -1.81 -6.69
CA GLY A 36 16.05 -0.46 -6.31
C GLY A 36 14.68 -0.01 -6.82
N PHE A 37 13.97 -0.82 -7.60
CA PHE A 37 12.68 -0.44 -8.17
C PHE A 37 11.69 -0.01 -7.08
N PHE A 38 11.44 -0.86 -6.08
CA PHE A 38 10.41 -0.60 -5.06
C PHE A 38 10.82 0.52 -4.10
N ARG A 39 12.11 0.59 -3.76
CA ARG A 39 12.63 1.67 -2.91
C ARG A 39 12.55 3.05 -3.60
N SER A 40 12.57 3.08 -4.93
CA SER A 40 12.53 4.31 -5.74
C SER A 40 11.13 4.81 -6.11
N LEU A 41 10.07 4.18 -5.58
CA LEU A 41 8.70 4.60 -5.85
C LEU A 41 8.41 5.93 -5.16
N GLU A 42 7.77 6.85 -5.86
CA GLU A 42 7.36 8.12 -5.28
C GLU A 42 6.08 7.93 -4.44
N PRO A 43 5.88 8.67 -3.34
CA PRO A 43 4.63 8.59 -2.59
C PRO A 43 3.43 9.05 -3.42
N ILE A 44 2.28 8.40 -3.22
CA ILE A 44 0.99 8.89 -3.73
C ILE A 44 0.65 10.21 -3.01
N GLU A 45 0.01 11.13 -3.74
CA GLU A 45 -0.41 12.42 -3.18
C GLU A 45 -1.30 12.24 -1.94
N GLY A 46 -0.99 12.97 -0.87
CA GLY A 46 -1.72 12.87 0.41
C GLY A 46 -1.38 11.67 1.29
N ALA A 47 -0.70 10.64 0.76
CA ALA A 47 -0.43 9.39 1.49
C ALA A 47 0.34 9.61 2.81
N LEU A 48 1.42 10.39 2.75
CA LEU A 48 2.26 10.63 3.94
C LEU A 48 1.50 11.34 5.06
N ILE A 49 0.67 12.33 4.69
CA ILE A 49 -0.16 13.08 5.63
C ILE A 49 -1.24 12.18 6.22
N ALA A 50 -1.92 11.40 5.38
CA ALA A 50 -3.00 10.53 5.80
C ALA A 50 -2.51 9.44 6.76
N ILE A 51 -1.38 8.81 6.48
CA ILE A 51 -0.77 7.83 7.40
C ILE A 51 -0.37 8.48 8.72
N GLY A 52 0.18 9.68 8.70
CA GLY A 52 0.46 10.44 9.92
C GLY A 52 -0.80 10.69 10.76
N GLN A 53 -1.90 11.09 10.12
CA GLN A 53 -3.17 11.32 10.80
C GLN A 53 -3.78 10.03 11.35
N LEU A 54 -3.87 8.96 10.56
CA LEU A 54 -4.41 7.68 10.99
C LEU A 54 -3.58 7.07 12.12
N ARG A 55 -2.25 7.17 12.04
CA ARG A 55 -1.33 6.69 13.09
C ARG A 55 -1.45 7.48 14.39
N SER A 56 -1.85 8.75 14.34
CA SER A 56 -2.02 9.59 15.54
C SER A 56 -3.29 9.28 16.33
N ARG A 57 -4.21 8.51 15.74
CA ARG A 57 -5.49 8.15 16.35
C ARG A 57 -5.35 6.98 17.31
N LYS A 58 -5.87 7.14 18.52
CA LYS A 58 -5.81 6.12 19.58
C LYS A 58 -6.74 4.93 19.36
N ASP A 59 -7.75 5.09 18.51
CA ASP A 59 -8.74 4.09 18.16
C ASP A 59 -8.36 3.27 16.93
N ILE A 60 -7.21 3.55 16.31
CA ILE A 60 -6.71 2.88 15.10
C ILE A 60 -5.39 2.15 15.39
N ASP A 61 -5.39 0.85 15.12
CA ASP A 61 -4.18 0.02 15.04
C ASP A 61 -3.80 -0.09 13.56
N LEU A 62 -2.87 0.75 13.12
CA LEU A 62 -2.50 0.89 11.72
C LEU A 62 -1.39 -0.09 11.32
N TYR A 63 -1.60 -0.81 10.21
CA TYR A 63 -0.63 -1.74 9.63
C TYR A 63 -0.50 -1.50 8.13
N ILE A 64 0.69 -1.74 7.60
CA ILE A 64 0.94 -1.79 6.16
C ILE A 64 0.83 -3.25 5.73
N LEU A 65 0.01 -3.55 4.73
CA LEU A 65 -0.23 -4.90 4.23
C LEU A 65 -0.01 -4.96 2.73
N THR A 66 1.16 -5.41 2.31
CA THR A 66 1.57 -5.43 0.90
C THR A 66 1.81 -6.85 0.39
N ALA A 67 1.51 -7.09 -0.88
CA ALA A 67 1.91 -8.33 -1.55
C ALA A 67 3.35 -8.22 -2.07
N PRO A 68 4.20 -9.26 -1.91
CA PRO A 68 5.51 -9.26 -2.52
C PRO A 68 5.44 -9.52 -4.03
N SER A 69 6.45 -9.06 -4.76
CA SER A 69 6.66 -9.50 -6.14
C SER A 69 7.34 -10.85 -6.16
N THR A 70 6.65 -11.90 -6.61
CA THR A 70 7.24 -13.24 -6.77
C THR A 70 8.32 -13.31 -7.85
N LYS A 71 8.42 -12.26 -8.69
CA LYS A 71 9.45 -12.11 -9.73
C LYS A 71 10.68 -11.35 -9.26
N ASN A 72 10.62 -10.71 -8.09
CA ASN A 72 11.72 -9.94 -7.52
C ASN A 72 11.87 -10.25 -6.01
N PRO A 73 12.82 -11.10 -5.60
CA PRO A 73 13.06 -11.36 -4.19
C PRO A 73 13.58 -10.13 -3.43
N LEU A 74 14.12 -9.10 -4.11
CA LEU A 74 14.48 -7.85 -3.45
C LEU A 74 13.26 -7.03 -3.03
N SER A 75 12.07 -7.31 -3.59
CA SER A 75 10.85 -6.59 -3.22
C SER A 75 10.54 -6.63 -1.73
N TYR A 76 10.88 -7.71 -1.04
CA TYR A 76 10.70 -7.85 0.40
C TYR A 76 11.54 -6.80 1.16
N THR A 77 12.84 -6.77 0.87
CA THR A 77 13.78 -5.84 1.49
C THR A 77 13.46 -4.40 1.12
N GLU A 78 13.23 -4.13 -0.16
CA GLU A 78 13.05 -2.78 -0.68
C GLU A 78 11.73 -2.13 -0.22
N LYS A 79 10.64 -2.90 -0.15
CA LYS A 79 9.38 -2.39 0.43
C LYS A 79 9.57 -2.03 1.90
N ARG A 80 10.28 -2.86 2.69
CA ARG A 80 10.59 -2.54 4.09
C ARG A 80 11.50 -1.31 4.23
N LEU A 81 12.48 -1.14 3.34
CA LEU A 81 13.32 0.06 3.31
C LEU A 81 12.52 1.31 2.93
N TRP A 82 11.60 1.20 1.97
CA TRP A 82 10.73 2.32 1.61
C TRP A 82 9.89 2.80 2.80
N ILE A 83 9.35 1.86 3.60
CA ILE A 83 8.60 2.19 4.83
C ILE A 83 9.48 2.93 5.84
N GLU A 84 10.73 2.50 6.04
CA GLU A 84 11.67 3.24 6.90
C GLU A 84 11.97 4.64 6.33
N ASP A 85 12.26 4.73 5.04
CA ASP A 85 12.63 5.99 4.37
C ASP A 85 11.50 7.04 4.48
N LYS A 86 10.23 6.62 4.49
CA LYS A 86 9.07 7.52 4.50
C LYS A 86 8.41 7.72 5.87
N PHE A 87 8.39 6.67 6.70
CA PHE A 87 7.61 6.66 7.95
C PHE A 87 8.45 6.39 9.20
N GLY A 88 9.76 6.20 9.07
CA GLY A 88 10.66 5.90 10.18
C GLY A 88 10.80 4.41 10.50
N TYR A 89 11.90 4.05 11.16
CA TYR A 89 12.25 2.67 11.50
C TYR A 89 11.15 1.98 12.31
N GLU A 90 10.48 2.72 13.20
CA GLU A 90 9.44 2.17 14.06
C GLU A 90 8.21 1.70 13.27
N MET A 91 7.90 2.29 12.12
CA MET A 91 6.78 1.82 11.29
C MET A 91 7.05 0.44 10.69
N THR A 92 8.30 -0.02 10.70
CA THR A 92 8.68 -1.30 10.10
C THR A 92 8.21 -2.50 10.92
N SER A 93 7.87 -2.33 12.21
CA SER A 93 7.18 -3.36 12.99
C SER A 93 5.71 -3.54 12.60
N ASN A 94 5.14 -2.56 11.89
CA ASN A 94 3.75 -2.56 11.44
C ASN A 94 3.62 -3.02 9.98
N LEU A 95 4.73 -3.44 9.35
CA LEU A 95 4.74 -3.96 7.98
C LEU A 95 4.46 -5.47 7.97
N ILE A 96 3.47 -5.86 7.18
CA ILE A 96 3.11 -7.24 6.88
C ILE A 96 3.27 -7.44 5.37
N ILE A 97 4.08 -8.43 5.00
CA ILE A 97 4.24 -8.85 3.61
C ILE A 97 3.51 -10.18 3.43
N CYS A 98 2.40 -10.17 2.70
CA CYS A 98 1.54 -11.34 2.52
C CYS A 98 0.98 -11.40 1.10
N SER A 99 1.13 -12.54 0.43
CA SER A 99 0.56 -12.74 -0.91
C SER A 99 -0.96 -12.94 -0.92
N ASN A 100 -1.56 -13.30 0.21
CA ASN A 100 -3.00 -13.50 0.36
C ASN A 100 -3.53 -12.70 1.57
N LYS A 101 -4.06 -11.51 1.30
CA LYS A 101 -4.60 -10.57 2.28
C LYS A 101 -5.86 -11.08 2.96
N GLY A 102 -6.61 -11.99 2.35
CA GLY A 102 -7.82 -12.59 2.92
C GLY A 102 -7.55 -13.50 4.13
N LEU A 103 -6.28 -13.84 4.40
CA LEU A 103 -5.90 -14.58 5.60
C LEU A 103 -5.81 -13.70 6.85
N LEU A 104 -5.77 -12.38 6.68
CA LEU A 104 -5.60 -11.43 7.77
C LEU A 104 -6.96 -11.00 8.30
N LYS A 105 -7.06 -10.94 9.63
CA LYS A 105 -8.25 -10.43 10.32
C LYS A 105 -8.05 -8.96 10.65
N GLY A 106 -9.04 -8.13 10.32
CA GLY A 106 -9.05 -6.71 10.65
C GLY A 106 -10.36 -6.06 10.23
N ASP A 107 -10.50 -4.78 10.53
CA ASP A 107 -11.75 -4.06 10.34
C ASP A 107 -11.81 -3.36 8.98
N VAL A 108 -10.69 -2.84 8.50
CA VAL A 108 -10.60 -2.12 7.22
C VAL A 108 -9.34 -2.52 6.45
N LEU A 109 -9.46 -2.69 5.14
CA LEU A 109 -8.36 -2.79 4.19
C LEU A 109 -8.51 -1.67 3.15
N ILE A 110 -7.49 -0.81 3.04
CA ILE A 110 -7.39 0.23 1.99
C ILE A 110 -6.46 -0.31 0.90
N ASP A 111 -7.00 -0.54 -0.29
CA ASP A 111 -6.34 -1.27 -1.37
C ASP A 111 -6.87 -0.77 -2.73
N ASP A 112 -6.02 -0.61 -3.73
CA ASP A 112 -6.40 -0.22 -5.09
C ASP A 112 -6.98 -1.40 -5.89
N HIS A 113 -6.81 -2.63 -5.40
CA HIS A 113 -7.37 -3.84 -5.99
C HIS A 113 -8.55 -4.38 -5.16
N SER A 114 -9.60 -4.84 -5.84
CA SER A 114 -10.72 -5.55 -5.22
C SER A 114 -10.59 -7.07 -5.20
N ASN A 115 -9.63 -7.64 -5.93
CA ASN A 115 -9.44 -9.08 -6.03
C ASN A 115 -8.02 -9.48 -6.49
N GLY A 116 -7.68 -10.76 -6.31
CA GLY A 116 -6.50 -11.40 -6.91
C GLY A 116 -5.31 -11.53 -5.96
N ARG A 117 -5.31 -10.80 -4.85
CA ARG A 117 -4.40 -10.99 -3.71
C ARG A 117 -5.16 -11.28 -2.42
N GLY A 118 -6.40 -11.78 -2.52
CA GLY A 118 -7.23 -12.17 -1.39
C GLY A 118 -8.10 -11.05 -0.81
N GLN A 119 -8.11 -9.85 -1.39
CA GLN A 119 -9.01 -8.77 -1.00
C GLN A 119 -10.49 -9.21 -1.08
N GLU A 120 -10.82 -10.03 -2.07
CA GLU A 120 -12.15 -10.61 -2.28
C GLU A 120 -12.63 -11.54 -1.14
N HIS A 121 -11.70 -11.93 -0.26
CA HIS A 121 -11.94 -12.79 0.90
C HIS A 121 -11.64 -12.08 2.23
N PHE A 122 -11.29 -10.79 2.20
CA PHE A 122 -11.10 -10.03 3.43
C PHE A 122 -12.45 -9.82 4.12
N GLU A 123 -12.56 -10.29 5.37
CA GLU A 123 -13.82 -10.28 6.11
C GLU A 123 -14.26 -8.87 6.56
N GLY A 124 -13.30 -7.96 6.72
CA GLY A 124 -13.56 -6.56 7.08
C GLY A 124 -14.00 -5.71 5.88
N LYS A 125 -14.10 -4.40 6.08
CA LYS A 125 -14.46 -3.47 5.01
C LYS A 125 -13.29 -3.26 4.06
N LEU A 126 -13.50 -3.48 2.77
CA LEU A 126 -12.59 -3.02 1.73
C LEU A 126 -12.93 -1.57 1.33
N ILE A 127 -11.94 -0.68 1.44
CA ILE A 127 -11.91 0.66 0.82
C ILE A 127 -11.12 0.52 -0.47
N HIS A 128 -11.83 0.57 -1.60
CA HIS A 128 -11.23 0.42 -2.93
C HIS A 128 -10.65 1.77 -3.39
N PHE A 129 -9.38 1.99 -3.08
CA PHE A 129 -8.66 3.24 -3.30
C PHE A 129 -8.55 3.56 -4.80
N GLY A 130 -8.64 4.84 -5.16
CA GLY A 130 -8.60 5.30 -6.55
C GLY A 130 -9.89 5.05 -7.34
N GLN A 131 -10.96 4.58 -6.69
CA GLN A 131 -12.28 4.36 -7.31
C GLN A 131 -13.32 5.40 -6.86
N SER A 132 -14.57 5.28 -7.34
CA SER A 132 -15.62 6.30 -7.22
C SER A 132 -15.74 6.94 -5.83
N ASP A 133 -15.88 6.12 -4.79
CA ASP A 133 -16.19 6.59 -3.42
C ASP A 133 -14.93 6.97 -2.65
N TYR A 134 -13.76 6.54 -3.13
CA TYR A 134 -12.47 6.72 -2.48
C TYR A 134 -11.39 7.10 -3.51
N PRO A 135 -11.56 8.20 -4.27
CA PRO A 135 -10.66 8.53 -5.38
C PRO A 135 -9.26 8.93 -4.93
N ASN A 136 -9.09 9.31 -3.66
CA ASN A 136 -7.85 9.81 -3.09
C ASN A 136 -7.84 9.70 -1.56
N TRP A 137 -6.74 10.10 -0.94
CA TRP A 137 -6.57 10.05 0.52
C TRP A 137 -7.50 10.99 1.29
N GLU A 138 -7.96 12.10 0.68
CA GLU A 138 -8.94 13.00 1.31
C GLU A 138 -10.26 12.26 1.57
N ALA A 139 -10.82 11.61 0.55
CA ALA A 139 -12.04 10.81 0.67
C ALA A 139 -11.89 9.64 1.67
N VAL A 140 -10.70 9.02 1.73
CA VAL A 140 -10.42 7.98 2.74
C VAL A 140 -10.46 8.56 4.16
N LEU A 141 -9.84 9.72 4.40
CA LEU A 141 -9.82 10.36 5.70
C LEU A 141 -11.21 10.84 6.15
N GLU A 142 -12.06 11.28 5.21
CA GLU A 142 -13.46 11.61 5.48
C GLU A 142 -14.24 10.40 6.03
N TYR A 143 -14.02 9.21 5.47
CA TYR A 143 -14.64 7.98 5.99
C TYR A 143 -14.30 7.73 7.46
N PHE A 144 -13.04 7.94 7.86
CA PHE A 144 -12.64 7.76 9.25
C PHE A 144 -13.11 8.89 10.17
N THR A 145 -13.41 10.07 9.62
CA THR A 145 -13.94 11.21 10.38
C THR A 145 -15.43 11.04 10.65
N ALA A 146 -16.20 10.55 9.67
CA ALA A 146 -17.66 10.39 9.78
C ALA A 146 -18.12 9.25 10.70
N GLN A 147 -17.21 8.38 11.16
CA GLN A 147 -17.52 7.27 12.06
C GLN A 147 -17.52 7.66 13.55
N PHE A 148 -17.39 8.96 13.87
CA PHE A 148 -17.40 9.51 15.24
C PHE A 148 -18.21 10.81 15.34
#